data_AF-A0A351SRE1-F1
#
_entry.id   AF-A0A351SRE1-F1
#
_cell.length_a   1.000
_cell.length_b   1.000
_cell.length_c   1.000
_cell.angle_alpha   90.00
_cell.angle_beta   90.00
_cell.angle_gamma   90.00
#
_symmetry.space_group_name_H-M   'P 1'
#
loop_
_entity.id
_entity.type
_entity.pdbx_description
1 polymer ?
#
loop_
_entity_poly.entity_id
_entity_poly.type
_entity_poly.pdbx_seq_one_letter_code
_entity_poly.pdbx_strand_id
1 'polypeptide(L)'
;GEIQSNKEDYPKFDIEKLKGSVKEIKKYTLFPFLEQLENIKEILKSCGVSLVFEPHLPNTYVNGVSYKVSCDKAIIMISDRGKRDDGLWFTLFHEIGHLIKHSKKEVFVDMEDTDESKIEKEANDFARNTLLSDDIYEKFVSDHKVLNKDIIKDFSLKQGISPGILVGRLQKEEKLKWNEFNELITRI
;
A
#
# COMPACT_ATOMS: atom_id res chain seq x y z
N GLY A 1 -3.12 2.59 19.64
CA GLY A 1 -3.29 1.48 18.69
C GLY A 1 -3.74 0.18 19.31
N GLU A 2 -2.91 -0.49 20.11
CA GLU A 2 -3.12 -1.90 20.51
C GLU A 2 -4.42 -2.17 21.29
N ILE A 3 -4.83 -1.25 22.17
CA ILE A 3 -5.98 -1.42 23.08
C ILE A 3 -7.32 -1.42 22.34
N GLN A 4 -7.40 -0.78 21.16
CA GLN A 4 -8.66 -0.68 20.40
C GLN A 4 -8.91 -1.92 19.54
N SER A 5 -7.84 -2.58 19.06
CA SER A 5 -7.98 -3.79 18.24
C SER A 5 -8.54 -4.97 19.04
N ASN A 6 -8.27 -5.08 20.35
CA ASN A 6 -8.67 -6.22 21.18
C ASN A 6 -10.13 -6.25 21.62
N LYS A 7 -10.94 -5.25 21.26
CA LYS A 7 -12.35 -5.15 21.68
C LYS A 7 -13.37 -5.61 20.63
N GLU A 8 -12.97 -5.76 19.39
CA GLU A 8 -13.85 -6.19 18.31
C GLU A 8 -13.63 -7.66 17.96
N ASP A 9 -14.74 -8.36 17.70
CA ASP A 9 -14.73 -9.73 17.22
C ASP A 9 -14.34 -9.71 15.72
N TYR A 10 -13.20 -10.33 15.41
CA TYR A 10 -12.71 -10.46 14.04
C TYR A 10 -12.89 -11.90 13.58
N PRO A 11 -13.34 -12.14 12.33
CA PRO A 11 -13.20 -13.45 11.70
C PRO A 11 -11.75 -13.93 11.76
N LYS A 12 -11.56 -15.25 11.68
CA LYS A 12 -10.22 -15.83 11.58
C LYS A 12 -9.50 -15.31 10.35
N PHE A 13 -8.21 -15.01 10.52
CA PHE A 13 -7.33 -14.56 9.46
C PHE A 13 -7.33 -15.57 8.30
N ASP A 14 -7.71 -15.09 7.13
CA ASP A 14 -7.81 -15.88 5.91
C ASP A 14 -6.95 -15.22 4.82
N ILE A 15 -5.80 -15.84 4.56
CA ILE A 15 -4.84 -15.36 3.56
C ILE A 15 -5.39 -15.43 2.13
N GLU A 16 -6.22 -16.42 1.81
CA GLU A 16 -6.78 -16.56 0.47
C GLU A 16 -7.86 -15.51 0.24
N LYS A 17 -8.66 -15.21 1.27
CA LYS A 17 -9.60 -14.09 1.24
C LYS A 17 -8.88 -12.74 1.13
N LEU A 18 -7.77 -12.55 1.85
CA LEU A 18 -6.94 -11.35 1.73
C LEU A 18 -6.38 -11.20 0.30
N LYS A 19 -5.83 -12.26 -0.29
CA LYS A 19 -5.38 -12.24 -1.70
C LYS A 19 -6.53 -11.89 -2.66
N GLY A 20 -7.72 -12.44 -2.41
CA GLY A 20 -8.92 -12.18 -3.19
C GLY A 20 -9.40 -10.72 -3.11
N SER A 21 -9.21 -10.06 -1.97
CA SER A 21 -9.67 -8.68 -1.74
C SER A 21 -8.73 -7.60 -2.28
N VAL A 22 -7.47 -7.92 -2.60
CA VAL A 22 -6.49 -6.95 -3.14
C VAL A 22 -7.02 -6.17 -4.34
N LYS A 23 -7.66 -6.86 -5.30
CA LYS A 23 -8.23 -6.22 -6.50
C LYS A 23 -9.40 -5.31 -6.19
N GLU A 24 -10.16 -5.62 -5.13
CA GLU A 24 -11.27 -4.79 -4.66
C GLU A 24 -10.74 -3.53 -3.98
N ILE A 25 -9.79 -3.68 -3.05
CA ILE A 25 -9.12 -2.57 -2.36
C ILE A 25 -8.49 -1.60 -3.38
N LYS A 26 -7.87 -2.14 -4.46
CA LYS A 26 -7.28 -1.31 -5.53
C LYS A 26 -8.30 -0.35 -6.17
N LYS A 27 -9.57 -0.72 -6.30
CA LYS A 27 -10.58 0.16 -6.93
C LYS A 27 -10.78 1.46 -6.16
N TYR A 28 -10.54 1.45 -4.85
CA TYR A 28 -10.65 2.64 -4.01
C TYR A 28 -9.53 3.65 -4.23
N THR A 29 -8.43 3.26 -4.88
CA THR A 29 -7.31 4.16 -5.19
C THR A 29 -7.66 5.32 -6.12
N LEU A 30 -8.84 5.29 -6.75
CA LEU A 30 -9.38 6.39 -7.55
C LEU A 30 -9.93 7.55 -6.70
N PHE A 31 -10.11 7.33 -5.40
CA PHE A 31 -10.63 8.29 -4.44
C PHE A 31 -9.56 8.61 -3.37
N PRO A 32 -9.68 9.74 -2.65
CA PRO A 32 -8.81 10.02 -1.51
C PRO A 32 -8.82 8.90 -0.47
N PHE A 33 -7.65 8.48 0.02
CA PHE A 33 -7.50 7.37 0.96
C PHE A 33 -8.36 7.53 2.21
N LEU A 34 -8.35 8.72 2.82
CA LEU A 34 -9.09 8.98 4.07
C LEU A 34 -10.61 8.87 3.90
N GLU A 35 -11.13 9.17 2.70
CA GLU A 35 -12.56 8.99 2.42
C GLU A 35 -12.95 7.51 2.30
N GLN A 36 -11.98 6.63 2.00
CA GLN A 36 -12.19 5.20 1.80
C GLN A 36 -11.72 4.36 2.99
N LEU A 37 -11.19 4.98 4.06
CA LEU A 37 -10.61 4.29 5.20
C LEU A 37 -11.55 3.25 5.82
N GLU A 38 -12.83 3.60 6.01
CA GLU A 38 -13.80 2.68 6.61
C GLU A 38 -14.16 1.53 5.67
N ASN A 39 -14.30 1.77 4.37
CA ASN A 39 -14.52 0.71 3.37
C ASN A 39 -13.34 -0.29 3.36
N ILE A 40 -12.11 0.21 3.42
CA ILE A 40 -10.89 -0.62 3.47
C ILE A 40 -10.84 -1.41 4.78
N LYS A 41 -11.17 -0.77 5.92
CA LYS A 41 -11.24 -1.46 7.22
C LYS A 41 -12.25 -2.61 7.19
N GLU A 42 -13.43 -2.41 6.61
CA GLU A 42 -14.45 -3.46 6.52
C GLU A 42 -13.97 -4.65 5.68
N ILE A 43 -13.36 -4.39 4.53
CA ILE A 43 -12.80 -5.43 3.66
C ILE A 43 -11.71 -6.22 4.39
N LEU A 44 -10.75 -5.53 4.99
CA LEU A 44 -9.65 -6.15 5.74
C LEU A 44 -10.15 -6.90 6.97
N LYS A 45 -11.12 -6.33 7.70
CA LYS A 45 -11.76 -6.98 8.84
C LYS A 45 -12.41 -8.29 8.43
N SER A 46 -13.07 -8.33 7.26
CA SER A 46 -13.64 -9.56 6.73
C SER A 46 -12.59 -10.65 6.46
N CYS A 47 -11.32 -10.28 6.30
CA CYS A 47 -10.17 -11.17 6.13
C CYS A 47 -9.44 -11.51 7.45
N GLY A 48 -9.95 -11.05 8.60
CA GLY A 48 -9.29 -11.17 9.90
C GLY A 48 -8.09 -10.23 10.08
N VAL A 49 -8.07 -9.11 9.35
CA VAL A 49 -7.01 -8.08 9.40
C VAL A 49 -7.59 -6.78 9.97
N SER A 50 -7.05 -6.31 11.08
CA SER A 50 -7.42 -5.01 11.66
C SER A 50 -6.54 -3.92 11.06
N LEU A 51 -7.15 -2.94 10.38
CA LEU A 51 -6.45 -1.74 9.91
C LEU A 51 -6.56 -0.62 10.94
N VAL A 52 -5.40 -0.15 11.40
CA VAL A 52 -5.26 0.97 12.33
C VAL A 52 -4.58 2.12 11.58
N PHE A 53 -5.25 3.26 11.52
CA PHE A 53 -4.69 4.49 11.01
C PHE A 53 -4.38 5.41 12.19
N GLU A 54 -3.12 5.79 12.37
CA GLU A 54 -2.69 6.72 13.40
C GLU A 54 -2.05 7.95 12.76
N PRO A 55 -2.53 9.18 13.06
CA PRO A 55 -1.83 10.40 12.66
C PRO A 55 -0.37 10.36 13.15
N HIS A 56 0.55 10.74 12.28
CA HIS A 56 1.98 10.69 12.54
C HIS A 56 2.32 11.47 13.82
N LEU A 57 2.94 10.78 14.78
CA LEU A 57 3.51 11.41 15.97
C LEU A 57 4.95 11.87 15.64
N PRO A 58 5.34 13.10 16.04
CA PRO A 58 6.71 13.59 15.85
C PRO A 58 7.72 12.57 16.39
N ASN A 59 8.75 12.25 15.60
CA ASN A 59 9.83 11.30 15.90
C ASN A 59 9.53 9.80 15.75
N THR A 60 8.43 9.42 15.09
CA THR A 60 8.22 8.03 14.65
C THR A 60 8.68 7.85 13.19
N TYR A 61 9.49 6.82 12.93
CA TYR A 61 10.13 6.60 11.62
C TYR A 61 9.37 5.63 10.71
N VAL A 62 8.23 5.10 11.17
CA VAL A 62 7.54 3.99 10.53
C VAL A 62 6.34 4.53 9.74
N ASN A 63 6.31 4.30 8.43
CA ASN A 63 5.17 4.66 7.59
C ASN A 63 4.01 3.66 7.80
N GLY A 64 4.34 2.39 7.95
CA GLY A 64 3.42 1.33 8.29
C GLY A 64 4.14 0.12 8.89
N VAL A 65 3.37 -0.75 9.53
CA VAL A 65 3.83 -2.03 10.05
C VAL A 65 2.69 -3.04 9.99
N SER A 66 3.01 -4.30 9.73
CA SER A 66 2.04 -5.38 9.74
C SER A 66 2.59 -6.64 10.39
N TYR A 67 1.73 -7.32 11.14
CA TYR A 67 2.10 -8.52 11.88
C TYR A 67 0.87 -9.34 12.26
N LYS A 68 1.08 -10.65 12.49
CA LYS A 68 0.06 -11.52 13.08
C LYS A 68 0.12 -11.44 14.60
N VAL A 69 -0.99 -11.07 15.23
CA VAL A 69 -1.14 -11.09 16.70
C VAL A 69 -1.37 -12.52 17.19
N SER A 70 -2.10 -13.31 16.40
CA SER A 70 -2.37 -14.72 16.64
C SER A 70 -2.52 -15.46 15.30
N CYS A 71 -2.75 -16.77 15.32
CA CYS A 71 -3.09 -17.52 14.10
C CYS A 71 -4.35 -16.99 13.42
N ASP A 72 -5.26 -16.41 14.20
CA ASP A 72 -6.59 -15.98 13.75
C ASP A 72 -6.68 -14.47 13.50
N LYS A 73 -5.62 -13.68 13.75
CA LYS A 73 -5.71 -12.22 13.64
C LYS A 73 -4.41 -11.58 13.19
N ALA A 74 -4.51 -10.69 12.21
CA ALA A 74 -3.43 -9.80 11.79
C ALA A 74 -3.79 -8.34 12.01
N ILE A 75 -2.76 -7.50 12.11
CA ILE A 75 -2.86 -6.05 12.20
C ILE A 75 -2.05 -5.44 11.06
N ILE A 76 -2.60 -4.39 10.45
CA ILE A 76 -1.89 -3.42 9.65
C ILE A 76 -2.02 -2.08 10.37
N MET A 77 -0.91 -1.41 10.64
CA MET A 77 -0.88 -0.04 11.12
C MET A 77 -0.23 0.83 10.07
N ILE A 78 -0.81 1.99 9.79
CA ILE A 78 -0.27 2.98 8.85
C ILE A 78 -0.38 4.39 9.43
N SER A 79 0.51 5.28 9.03
CA SER A 79 0.48 6.70 9.41
C SER A 79 0.49 7.61 8.19
N ASP A 80 -0.06 8.82 8.33
CA ASP A 80 -0.07 9.87 7.30
C ASP A 80 1.27 10.58 7.09
N ARG A 81 2.39 9.92 7.43
CA ARG A 81 3.72 10.48 7.27
C ARG A 81 3.94 10.90 5.81
N GLY A 82 4.36 12.15 5.62
CA GLY A 82 4.55 12.75 4.30
C GLY A 82 3.31 13.43 3.72
N LYS A 83 2.13 13.30 4.36
CA LYS A 83 0.91 14.07 4.04
C LYS A 83 0.49 13.96 2.57
N ARG A 84 0.57 12.74 2.05
CA ARG A 84 0.49 12.40 0.64
C ARG A 84 -0.24 11.09 0.44
N ASP A 85 -1.33 11.15 -0.31
CA ASP A 85 -2.24 10.02 -0.52
C ASP A 85 -1.57 8.87 -1.29
N ASP A 86 -0.72 9.19 -2.27
CA ASP A 86 0.04 8.20 -3.04
C ASP A 86 0.94 7.35 -2.13
N GLY A 87 1.54 7.98 -1.12
CA GLY A 87 2.35 7.30 -0.11
C GLY A 87 1.54 6.38 0.80
N LEU A 88 0.34 6.79 1.22
CA LEU A 88 -0.56 5.94 2.01
C LEU A 88 -1.02 4.70 1.23
N TRP A 89 -1.44 4.89 -0.02
CA TRP A 89 -1.82 3.77 -0.88
C TRP A 89 -0.66 2.79 -1.05
N PHE A 90 0.54 3.29 -1.34
CA PHE A 90 1.72 2.44 -1.45
C PHE A 90 2.00 1.66 -0.16
N THR A 91 1.97 2.35 0.99
CA THR A 91 2.22 1.76 2.30
C THR A 91 1.20 0.68 2.62
N LEU A 92 -0.10 0.92 2.39
CA LEU A 92 -1.14 -0.07 2.60
C LEU A 92 -0.88 -1.36 1.80
N PHE A 93 -0.60 -1.24 0.50
CA PHE A 93 -0.34 -2.43 -0.32
C PHE A 93 0.98 -3.11 0.04
N HIS A 94 1.98 -2.37 0.51
CA HIS A 94 3.23 -2.92 1.03
C HIS A 94 2.98 -3.80 2.25
N GLU A 95 2.21 -3.30 3.23
CA GLU A 95 1.83 -4.06 4.43
C GLU A 95 0.94 -5.28 4.11
N ILE A 96 0.02 -5.16 3.15
CA ILE A 96 -0.72 -6.32 2.62
C ILE A 96 0.25 -7.34 2.00
N GLY A 97 1.28 -6.87 1.30
CA GLY A 97 2.35 -7.68 0.74
C GLY A 97 3.07 -8.52 1.80
N HIS A 98 3.44 -7.93 2.94
CA HIS A 98 4.00 -8.66 4.07
C HIS A 98 3.07 -9.77 4.58
N LEU A 99 1.79 -9.47 4.80
CA LEU A 99 0.81 -10.47 5.25
C LEU A 99 0.50 -11.56 4.22
N ILE A 100 0.72 -11.33 2.93
CA ILE A 100 0.49 -12.34 1.89
C ILE A 100 1.75 -13.20 1.67
N LYS A 101 2.93 -12.59 1.63
CA LYS A 101 4.17 -13.28 1.23
C LYS A 101 4.95 -13.86 2.41
N HIS A 102 4.88 -13.22 3.57
CA HIS A 102 5.80 -13.50 4.69
C HIS A 102 5.07 -13.93 5.98
N SER A 103 3.84 -14.44 5.84
CA SER A 103 2.95 -14.68 6.98
C SER A 103 3.13 -16.02 7.69
N LYS A 104 4.05 -16.88 7.20
CA LYS A 104 4.40 -18.14 7.85
C LYS A 104 5.56 -17.92 8.81
N LYS A 105 5.35 -18.22 10.10
CA LYS A 105 6.39 -18.32 11.14
C LYS A 105 7.51 -19.31 10.79
N GLU A 106 7.29 -20.22 9.85
CA GLU A 106 8.24 -21.30 9.52
C GLU A 106 9.50 -20.87 8.77
N VAL A 107 9.60 -19.62 8.31
CA VAL A 107 10.83 -19.15 7.61
C VAL A 107 11.91 -18.69 8.60
N PHE A 108 11.56 -18.39 9.85
CA PHE A 108 12.45 -17.70 10.80
C PHE A 108 13.34 -18.59 11.67
N VAL A 109 13.35 -19.92 11.48
CA VAL A 109 14.17 -20.80 12.35
C VAL A 109 15.62 -20.94 11.86
N ASP A 110 15.95 -20.57 10.61
CA ASP A 110 17.27 -20.91 10.04
C ASP A 110 17.95 -19.84 9.14
N MET A 111 17.52 -18.58 9.08
CA MET A 111 18.10 -17.62 8.10
C MET A 111 18.56 -16.30 8.73
N GLU A 112 19.87 -16.06 8.59
CA GLU A 112 20.66 -14.89 9.01
C GLU A 112 20.21 -13.57 8.33
N ASP A 113 20.67 -12.42 8.87
CA ASP A 113 20.44 -10.97 8.56
C ASP A 113 20.27 -10.52 7.08
N THR A 114 20.41 -11.41 6.10
CA THR A 114 20.20 -11.13 4.67
C THR A 114 18.73 -11.14 4.22
N ASP A 115 17.82 -11.73 5.02
CA ASP A 115 16.43 -11.97 4.61
C ASP A 115 15.53 -10.73 4.73
N GLU A 116 15.78 -9.81 5.67
CA GLU A 116 14.98 -8.59 5.83
C GLU A 116 14.97 -7.75 4.54
N SER A 117 16.13 -7.57 3.91
CA SER A 117 16.24 -6.83 2.65
C SER A 117 15.42 -7.45 1.51
N LYS A 118 15.29 -8.78 1.50
CA LYS A 118 14.54 -9.52 0.49
C LYS A 118 13.04 -9.44 0.78
N ILE A 119 12.63 -9.61 2.03
CA ILE A 119 11.26 -9.46 2.49
C ILE A 119 10.72 -8.06 2.15
N GLU A 120 11.47 -7.02 2.49
CA GLU A 120 11.14 -5.63 2.16
C GLU A 120 11.05 -5.41 0.65
N LYS A 121 11.98 -5.99 -0.11
CA LYS A 121 11.96 -5.92 -1.58
C LYS A 121 10.72 -6.60 -2.15
N GLU A 122 10.35 -7.77 -1.65
CA GLU A 122 9.18 -8.52 -2.11
C GLU A 122 7.85 -7.82 -1.78
N ALA A 123 7.76 -7.16 -0.62
CA ALA A 123 6.62 -6.32 -0.24
C ALA A 123 6.53 -5.06 -1.12
N ASN A 124 7.67 -4.40 -1.40
CA ASN A 124 7.74 -3.28 -2.33
C ASN A 124 7.33 -3.69 -3.75
N ASP A 125 7.85 -4.81 -4.25
CA ASP A 125 7.54 -5.34 -5.58
C ASP A 125 6.05 -5.71 -5.67
N PHE A 126 5.46 -6.27 -4.61
CA PHE A 126 4.03 -6.53 -4.52
C PHE A 126 3.20 -5.23 -4.59
N ALA A 127 3.56 -4.20 -3.82
CA ALA A 127 2.83 -2.93 -3.80
C ALA A 127 2.89 -2.23 -5.16
N ARG A 128 4.09 -2.11 -5.74
CA ARG A 128 4.31 -1.51 -7.07
C ARG A 128 3.46 -2.20 -8.11
N ASN A 129 3.58 -3.52 -8.24
CA ASN A 129 2.90 -4.29 -9.28
C ASN A 129 1.38 -4.40 -9.07
N THR A 130 0.91 -4.32 -7.83
CA THR A 130 -0.53 -4.24 -7.54
C THR A 130 -1.10 -2.92 -8.03
N LEU A 131 -0.46 -1.80 -7.70
CA LEU A 131 -0.92 -0.47 -8.08
C LEU A 131 -0.82 -0.26 -9.59
N LEU A 132 0.35 -0.53 -10.16
CA LEU A 132 0.62 -0.43 -11.59
C LEU A 132 1.67 -1.47 -11.96
N SER A 133 1.34 -2.45 -12.79
CA SER A 133 2.31 -3.49 -13.13
C SER A 133 3.53 -2.91 -13.88
N ASP A 134 4.70 -3.51 -13.66
CA ASP A 134 5.96 -3.01 -14.19
C ASP A 134 5.96 -2.95 -15.73
N ASP A 135 5.39 -3.95 -16.39
CA ASP A 135 5.22 -4.00 -17.85
C ASP A 135 4.41 -2.81 -18.40
N ILE A 136 3.29 -2.48 -17.74
CA ILE A 136 2.42 -1.36 -18.11
C ILE A 136 3.14 -0.03 -17.87
N TYR A 137 3.83 0.09 -16.73
CA TYR A 137 4.58 1.30 -16.37
C TYR A 137 5.76 1.55 -17.32
N GLU A 138 6.59 0.53 -17.58
CA GLU A 138 7.74 0.62 -18.46
C GLU A 138 7.31 0.99 -19.88
N LYS A 139 6.22 0.38 -20.37
CA LYS A 139 5.63 0.76 -21.65
C LYS A 139 5.20 2.23 -21.67
N PHE A 140 4.51 2.70 -20.64
CA PHE A 140 4.10 4.11 -20.55
C PHE A 140 5.29 5.06 -20.61
N VAL A 141 6.34 4.79 -19.84
CA VAL A 141 7.56 5.63 -19.80
C VAL A 141 8.29 5.60 -21.15
N SER A 142 8.32 4.45 -21.83
CA SER A 142 8.92 4.35 -23.17
C SER A 142 8.12 5.10 -24.24
N ASP A 143 6.78 5.05 -24.17
CA ASP A 143 5.89 5.66 -25.16
C ASP A 143 5.82 7.20 -25.02
N HIS A 144 6.15 7.77 -23.85
CA HIS A 144 6.01 9.19 -23.55
C HIS A 144 7.33 9.84 -23.11
N LYS A 145 8.06 10.43 -24.07
CA LYS A 145 9.29 11.18 -23.78
C LYS A 145 9.08 12.51 -23.05
N VAL A 146 7.89 13.09 -23.20
CA VAL A 146 7.48 14.33 -22.53
C VAL A 146 6.14 14.07 -21.86
N LEU A 147 6.06 14.37 -20.56
CA LEU A 147 4.85 14.20 -19.77
C LEU A 147 4.15 15.54 -19.59
N ASN A 148 2.82 15.48 -19.60
CA ASN A 148 1.97 16.59 -19.21
C ASN A 148 0.82 16.07 -18.33
N LYS A 149 0.04 17.00 -17.80
CA LYS A 149 -1.04 16.70 -16.85
C LYS A 149 -2.10 15.76 -17.42
N ASP A 150 -2.48 15.96 -18.68
CA ASP A 150 -3.56 15.22 -19.32
C ASP A 150 -3.13 13.78 -19.63
N ILE A 151 -1.89 13.59 -20.13
CA ILE A 151 -1.30 12.27 -20.34
C ILE A 151 -1.27 11.46 -19.04
N ILE A 152 -0.81 12.07 -17.94
CA ILE A 152 -0.74 11.40 -16.63
C ILE A 152 -2.15 11.03 -16.15
N LYS A 153 -3.10 11.96 -16.25
CA LYS A 153 -4.49 11.71 -15.82
C LYS A 153 -5.15 10.61 -16.62
N ASP A 154 -5.14 10.73 -17.95
CA ASP A 154 -5.83 9.79 -18.84
C ASP A 154 -5.28 8.38 -18.70
N PHE A 155 -3.94 8.26 -18.61
CA PHE A 155 -3.32 6.97 -18.39
C PHE A 155 -3.67 6.38 -17.02
N SER A 156 -3.54 7.14 -15.93
CA SER A 156 -3.85 6.65 -14.58
C SER A 156 -5.30 6.17 -14.46
N LEU A 157 -6.25 6.96 -14.96
CA LEU A 157 -7.67 6.61 -14.93
C LEU A 157 -7.96 5.36 -15.76
N LYS A 158 -7.31 5.20 -16.92
CA LYS A 158 -7.39 3.98 -17.74
C LYS A 158 -6.87 2.74 -17.00
N GLN A 159 -5.87 2.89 -16.14
CA GLN A 159 -5.33 1.80 -15.30
C GLN A 159 -6.10 1.59 -13.99
N GLY A 160 -7.12 2.41 -13.71
CA GLY A 160 -7.93 2.31 -12.50
C GLY A 160 -7.20 2.74 -11.23
N ILE A 161 -6.31 3.72 -11.33
CA ILE A 161 -5.60 4.34 -10.20
C ILE A 161 -5.71 5.87 -10.24
N SER A 162 -5.53 6.54 -9.10
CA SER A 162 -5.45 8.00 -9.10
C SER A 162 -4.21 8.50 -9.86
N PRO A 163 -4.29 9.71 -10.46
CA PRO A 163 -3.12 10.37 -11.05
C PRO A 163 -1.95 10.49 -10.07
N GLY A 164 -2.23 10.74 -8.79
CA GLY A 164 -1.22 10.87 -7.75
C GLY A 164 -0.34 9.63 -7.56
N ILE A 165 -0.89 8.42 -7.71
CA ILE A 165 -0.12 7.17 -7.61
C ILE A 165 0.91 7.07 -8.74
N LEU A 166 0.52 7.40 -9.98
CA LEU A 166 1.47 7.42 -11.10
C LEU A 166 2.54 8.49 -10.89
N VAL A 167 2.16 9.70 -10.46
CA VAL A 167 3.13 10.77 -10.16
C VAL A 167 4.09 10.34 -9.07
N GLY A 168 3.60 9.75 -7.98
CA GLY A 168 4.41 9.23 -6.89
C GLY A 168 5.45 8.22 -7.37
N ARG A 169 5.05 7.28 -8.23
CA ARG A 169 5.97 6.31 -8.83
C ARG A 169 6.97 6.97 -9.77
N LEU A 170 6.54 7.87 -10.66
CA LEU A 170 7.43 8.60 -11.57
C LEU A 170 8.46 9.45 -10.82
N GLN A 171 8.08 10.08 -9.70
CA GLN A 171 8.99 10.83 -8.83
C GLN A 171 9.99 9.90 -8.14
N LYS A 172 9.52 8.77 -7.61
CA LYS A 172 10.36 7.77 -6.93
C LYS A 172 11.38 7.11 -7.85
N GLU A 173 11.01 6.88 -9.12
CA GLU A 173 11.87 6.28 -10.16
C GLU A 173 12.58 7.34 -11.02
N GLU A 174 12.69 8.58 -10.52
CA GLU A 174 13.48 9.68 -11.09
C GLU A 174 13.10 10.08 -12.53
N LYS A 175 11.87 9.75 -12.95
CA LYS A 175 11.30 10.23 -14.23
C LYS A 175 10.71 11.63 -14.10
N LEU A 176 10.40 12.06 -12.88
CA LEU A 176 9.96 13.39 -12.50
C LEU A 176 10.72 13.86 -11.27
N LYS A 177 10.91 15.16 -11.11
CA LYS A 177 11.38 15.77 -9.87
C LYS A 177 10.23 15.80 -8.85
N TRP A 178 10.59 15.78 -7.57
CA TRP A 178 9.64 15.81 -6.44
C TRP A 178 8.72 17.03 -6.38
N ASN A 179 8.99 18.09 -7.15
CA ASN A 179 8.16 19.29 -7.25
C ASN A 179 7.25 19.30 -8.50
N GLU A 180 7.38 18.34 -9.40
CA GLU A 180 6.58 18.28 -10.63
C GLU A 180 5.26 17.55 -10.40
N PHE A 181 4.18 18.11 -10.96
CA PHE A 181 2.82 17.52 -10.96
C PHE A 181 2.23 17.22 -9.57
N ASN A 182 2.73 17.87 -8.52
CA ASN A 182 2.22 17.69 -7.16
C ASN A 182 0.75 18.10 -7.00
N GLU A 183 0.20 18.91 -7.89
CA GLU A 183 -1.22 19.25 -7.94
C GLU A 183 -2.12 18.06 -8.36
N LEU A 184 -1.53 16.97 -8.84
CA LEU A 184 -2.22 15.70 -9.11
C LEU A 184 -2.23 14.76 -7.90
N ILE A 185 -1.52 15.11 -6.83
CA ILE A 185 -1.40 14.33 -5.62
C ILE A 185 -2.32 14.90 -4.55
N THR A 186 -3.26 14.08 -4.07
CA THR A 186 -4.11 14.44 -2.93
C THR A 186 -3.25 14.59 -1.68
N ARG A 187 -3.48 15.69 -0.95
CA ARG A 187 -2.81 15.99 0.32
C ARG A 187 -3.69 15.58 1.48
N ILE A 188 -3.04 15.20 2.57
CA ILE A 188 -3.64 14.73 3.82
C ILE A 188 -3.22 15.65 4.97
#